data_AF-A0AAU3BZ40-F1
#
_entry.id   AF-A0AAU3BZ40-F1
#
_cell.length_a   1.000
_cell.length_b   1.000
_cell.length_c   1.000
_cell.angle_alpha   90.00
_cell.angle_beta   90.00
_cell.angle_gamma   90.00
#
_symmetry.space_group_name_H-M   'P 1'
#
loop_
_entity.id
_entity.type
_entity.pdbx_description
1 polymer ?
#
loop_
_entity_poly.entity_id
_entity_poly.type
_entity_poly.pdbx_seq_one_letter_code
_entity_poly.pdbx_strand_id
1 'polypeptide(L)'
;MLYVITGPPAAGKSSWIQAHATARDIVIDLDRITLALTGPGAPQWNHDPLHQRVAQRARYAAIDEACKHLADLDCYLIHTMPNAQAMARYRQLGARIITVDPGEAVVRERVAAMRSSAMNRVVTRWYRQHRSTAPASVAQASREW
;
A
#
# COMPACT_ATOMS: atom_id res chain seq x y z
N MET A 1 12.10 11.24 5.54
CA MET A 1 10.66 11.46 5.83
C MET A 1 9.86 10.16 5.69
N LEU A 2 8.76 9.99 6.43
CA LEU A 2 7.86 8.83 6.26
C LEU A 2 6.62 9.19 5.42
N TYR A 3 6.39 8.45 4.34
CA TYR A 3 5.20 8.49 3.50
C TYR A 3 4.40 7.21 3.70
N VAL A 4 3.18 7.31 4.24
CA VAL A 4 2.28 6.17 4.43
C VAL A 4 1.24 6.17 3.33
N ILE A 5 1.35 5.20 2.42
CA ILE A 5 0.49 5.07 1.26
C ILE A 5 -0.67 4.14 1.61
N THR A 6 -1.86 4.72 1.68
CA THR A 6 -3.13 4.01 1.93
C THR A 6 -3.95 3.98 0.63
N GLY A 7 -5.03 3.21 0.63
CA GLY A 7 -5.87 3.04 -0.56
C GLY A 7 -6.34 1.61 -0.71
N PRO A 8 -7.46 1.36 -1.41
CA PRO A 8 -7.98 0.02 -1.60
C PRO A 8 -6.98 -0.86 -2.38
N PRO A 9 -7.12 -2.20 -2.34
CA PRO A 9 -6.43 -3.08 -3.27
C PRO A 9 -6.61 -2.60 -4.72
N ALA A 10 -5.64 -2.85 -5.60
CA ALA A 10 -5.70 -2.45 -7.01
C ALA A 10 -5.79 -0.94 -7.32
N ALA A 11 -5.69 -0.06 -6.32
CA ALA A 11 -5.79 1.38 -6.53
C ALA A 11 -4.64 1.99 -7.36
N GLY A 12 -3.50 1.29 -7.48
CA GLY A 12 -2.29 1.80 -8.14
C GLY A 12 -1.24 2.35 -7.18
N LYS A 13 -1.26 1.97 -5.89
CA LYS A 13 -0.29 2.39 -4.87
C LYS A 13 1.17 2.16 -5.29
N SER A 14 1.48 0.97 -5.82
CA SER A 14 2.83 0.62 -6.27
C SER A 14 3.27 1.46 -7.47
N SER A 15 2.37 1.75 -8.41
CA SER A 15 2.63 2.65 -9.54
C SER A 15 2.84 4.10 -9.08
N TRP A 16 2.06 4.56 -8.09
CA TRP A 16 2.27 5.87 -7.48
C TRP A 16 3.66 5.96 -6.84
N ILE A 17 4.07 4.96 -6.06
CA ILE A 17 5.42 4.93 -5.47
C ILE A 17 6.49 4.93 -6.55
N GLN A 18 6.35 4.13 -7.61
CA GLN A 18 7.32 4.09 -8.71
C GLN A 18 7.52 5.46 -9.37
N ALA A 19 6.49 6.32 -9.39
CA ALA A 19 6.58 7.66 -9.94
C ALA A 19 7.17 8.71 -8.98
N HIS A 20 7.28 8.41 -7.68
CA HIS A 20 7.67 9.40 -6.65
C HIS A 20 8.95 9.03 -5.88
N ALA A 21 9.22 7.73 -5.69
CA ALA A 21 10.40 7.26 -4.98
C ALA A 21 11.62 7.20 -5.90
N THR A 22 12.79 7.45 -5.33
CA THR A 22 14.10 7.36 -5.98
C THR A 22 14.85 6.10 -5.56
N ALA A 23 15.98 5.82 -6.20
CA ALA A 23 16.85 4.70 -5.84
C ALA A 23 17.48 4.81 -4.44
N ARG A 24 17.41 5.98 -3.79
CA ARG A 24 17.92 6.21 -2.43
C ARG A 24 16.89 5.91 -1.34
N ASP A 25 15.62 5.75 -1.73
CA ASP A 25 14.51 5.66 -0.78
C ASP A 25 14.18 4.21 -0.42
N ILE A 26 13.58 4.04 0.74
CA ILE A 26 13.14 2.73 1.22
C ILE A 26 11.67 2.52 0.85
N VAL A 27 11.36 1.42 0.15
CA VAL A 27 9.98 1.02 -0.14
C VAL A 27 9.63 -0.22 0.67
N ILE A 28 8.69 -0.08 1.60
CA ILE A 28 8.17 -1.17 2.42
C ILE A 28 6.79 -1.58 1.89
N ASP A 29 6.77 -2.65 1.10
CA ASP A 29 5.57 -3.25 0.51
C ASP A 29 5.54 -4.75 0.83
N LEU A 30 4.43 -5.23 1.40
CA LEU A 30 4.31 -6.63 1.81
C LEU A 30 4.43 -7.57 0.60
N ASP A 31 3.88 -7.19 -0.55
CA ASP A 31 3.89 -8.04 -1.73
C ASP A 31 5.33 -8.15 -2.28
N ARG A 32 6.07 -7.04 -2.30
CA ARG A 32 7.50 -7.03 -2.69
C ARG A 32 8.37 -7.84 -1.73
N ILE A 33 8.16 -7.68 -0.42
CA ILE A 33 8.89 -8.45 0.60
C ILE A 33 8.57 -9.94 0.46
N THR A 34 7.30 -10.29 0.26
CA THR A 34 6.89 -11.69 0.07
C THR A 34 7.57 -12.29 -1.17
N LEU A 35 7.54 -11.58 -2.29
CA LEU A 35 8.20 -12.02 -3.52
C LEU A 35 9.71 -12.21 -3.33
N ALA A 36 10.39 -11.26 -2.68
CA ALA A 36 11.83 -11.33 -2.44
C ALA A 36 12.25 -12.48 -1.51
N LEU A 37 11.37 -12.89 -0.60
CA LEU A 37 11.63 -13.99 0.34
C LEU A 37 11.18 -15.36 -0.19
N THR A 38 10.43 -15.41 -1.30
CA THR A 38 9.94 -16.67 -1.85
C THR A 38 10.98 -17.30 -2.77
N GLY A 39 11.09 -18.63 -2.75
CA GLY A 39 11.99 -19.38 -3.62
C GLY A 39 11.71 -19.21 -5.12
N PRO A 40 12.69 -19.54 -5.99
CA PRO A 40 12.54 -19.46 -7.44
C PRO A 40 11.34 -20.23 -7.98
N GLY A 41 10.69 -19.70 -9.03
CA GLY A 41 9.53 -20.34 -9.67
C GLY A 41 8.19 -20.08 -8.96
N ALA A 42 8.19 -19.38 -7.83
CA ALA A 42 6.95 -18.94 -7.22
C ALA A 42 6.20 -17.93 -8.10
N PRO A 43 4.85 -17.97 -8.11
CA PRO A 43 4.05 -17.00 -8.84
C PRO A 43 4.30 -15.60 -8.28
N GLN A 44 4.32 -14.58 -9.14
CA GLN A 44 4.41 -13.17 -8.70
C GLN A 44 3.31 -12.81 -7.69
N TRP A 45 2.14 -13.43 -7.81
CA TRP A 45 1.02 -13.30 -6.89
C TRP A 45 0.99 -14.49 -5.94
N ASN A 46 1.95 -14.54 -5.02
CA ASN A 46 2.07 -15.61 -4.05
C ASN A 46 1.18 -15.36 -2.83
N HIS A 47 0.09 -16.12 -2.73
CA HIS A 47 -0.85 -16.06 -1.62
C HIS A 47 -0.62 -17.14 -0.55
N ASP A 48 0.52 -17.84 -0.59
CA ASP A 48 0.83 -18.85 0.42
C ASP A 48 0.85 -18.21 1.84
N PRO A 49 0.06 -18.74 2.78
CA PRO A 49 -0.05 -18.15 4.12
C PRO A 49 1.25 -18.17 4.94
N LEU A 50 2.13 -19.15 4.72
CA LEU A 50 3.42 -19.23 5.42
C LEU A 50 4.39 -18.19 4.87
N HIS A 51 4.46 -18.05 3.55
CA HIS A 51 5.25 -16.99 2.91
C HIS A 51 4.80 -15.60 3.39
N GLN A 52 3.49 -15.34 3.40
CA GLN A 52 2.96 -14.07 3.92
C GLN A 52 3.27 -13.87 5.41
N ARG A 53 3.21 -14.93 6.23
CA ARG A 53 3.51 -14.82 7.67
C ARG A 53 4.97 -14.41 7.90
N VAL A 54 5.91 -15.03 7.18
CA VAL A 54 7.33 -14.67 7.26
C VAL A 54 7.55 -13.24 6.76
N ALA A 55 6.99 -12.88 5.60
CA ALA A 55 7.08 -11.54 5.05
C ALA A 55 6.49 -10.47 5.97
N GLN A 56 5.41 -10.77 6.68
CA GLN A 56 4.81 -9.85 7.65
C GLN A 56 5.76 -9.55 8.82
N ARG A 57 6.54 -10.54 9.29
CA ARG A 57 7.54 -10.33 10.33
C ARG A 57 8.71 -9.50 9.82
N ALA A 58 9.22 -9.79 8.63
CA ALA A 58 10.24 -8.98 7.98
C ALA A 58 9.77 -7.53 7.77
N ARG A 59 8.52 -7.33 7.36
CA ARG A 59 7.90 -6.01 7.21
C ARG A 59 7.90 -5.21 8.51
N TYR A 60 7.56 -5.82 9.65
CA TYR A 60 7.58 -5.11 10.93
C TYR A 60 9.00 -4.67 11.31
N ALA A 61 9.98 -5.56 11.18
CA ALA A 61 11.37 -5.23 11.44
C ALA A 61 11.88 -4.11 10.52
N ALA A 62 11.54 -4.15 9.23
CA ALA A 62 11.88 -3.10 8.28
C ALA A 62 11.25 -1.74 8.63
N ILE A 63 10.00 -1.72 9.08
CA ILE A 63 9.33 -0.47 9.54
C ILE A 63 10.07 0.09 10.76
N ASP A 64 10.35 -0.76 11.75
CA ASP A 64 10.98 -0.31 12.99
C ASP A 64 12.38 0.24 12.74
N GLU A 65 13.15 -0.38 11.83
CA GLU A 65 14.47 0.12 11.45
C GLU A 65 14.39 1.40 10.62
N ALA A 66 13.57 1.43 9.57
CA ALA A 66 13.43 2.62 8.72
C ALA A 66 12.99 3.86 9.51
N CYS A 67 12.16 3.68 10.55
CA CYS A 67 11.73 4.79 11.41
C CYS A 67 12.90 5.49 12.14
N LYS A 68 14.04 4.82 12.33
CA LYS A 68 15.23 5.41 12.99
C LYS A 68 16.04 6.31 12.06
N HIS A 69 15.90 6.12 10.75
CA HIS A 69 16.73 6.77 9.72
C HIS A 69 15.96 7.82 8.90
N LEU A 70 14.77 8.24 9.36
CA LEU A 70 13.91 9.18 8.61
C LEU A 70 14.51 10.58 8.43
N ALA A 71 15.58 10.90 9.15
CA ALA A 71 16.37 12.12 8.96
C ALA A 71 17.27 12.05 7.73
N ASP A 72 17.70 10.85 7.33
CA ASP A 72 18.71 10.63 6.29
C ASP A 72 18.12 10.10 4.98
N LEU A 73 16.94 9.47 5.03
CA LEU A 73 16.25 8.91 3.87
C LEU A 73 14.73 9.09 3.92
N ASP A 74 14.11 8.97 2.75
CA ASP A 74 12.67 8.85 2.62
C ASP A 74 12.23 7.38 2.63
N CYS A 75 11.13 7.12 3.33
CA CYS A 75 10.55 5.79 3.46
C CYS A 75 9.09 5.81 3.00
N TYR A 76 8.77 4.97 2.02
CA TYR A 76 7.44 4.76 1.46
C TYR A 76 6.87 3.46 1.98
N LEU A 77 5.88 3.56 2.87
CA LEU A 77 5.21 2.42 3.48
C LEU A 77 3.84 2.21 2.86
N ILE A 78 3.63 1.10 2.16
CA ILE A 78 2.28 0.66 1.82
C ILE A 78 1.63 0.08 3.07
N HIS A 79 0.57 0.74 3.53
CA HIS A 79 -0.34 0.21 4.53
C HIS A 79 -1.77 0.46 4.08
N THR A 80 -2.37 -0.52 3.39
CA THR A 80 -3.72 -0.42 2.81
C THR A 80 -4.73 0.10 3.83
N MET A 81 -4.81 -0.51 5.01
CA MET A 81 -5.77 -0.16 6.06
C MET A 81 -5.09 -0.16 7.44
N PRO A 82 -4.43 0.94 7.83
CA PRO A 82 -3.89 1.09 9.17
C PRO A 82 -5.01 1.16 10.20
N ASN A 83 -4.84 0.45 11.32
CA ASN A 83 -5.73 0.61 12.47
C ASN A 83 -5.45 1.94 13.20
N ALA A 84 -6.28 2.30 14.17
CA ALA A 84 -6.15 3.56 14.91
C ALA A 84 -4.79 3.72 15.59
N GLN A 85 -4.24 2.64 16.15
CA GLN A 85 -2.93 2.63 16.81
C GLN A 85 -1.79 2.91 15.81
N ALA A 86 -1.79 2.24 14.66
CA ALA A 86 -0.82 2.47 13.60
C ALA A 86 -0.92 3.90 13.08
N MET A 87 -2.14 4.40 12.86
CA MET A 87 -2.37 5.80 12.45
C MET A 87 -1.84 6.80 13.48
N ALA A 88 -2.06 6.57 14.78
CA ALA A 88 -1.54 7.42 15.84
C ALA A 88 0.00 7.43 15.82
N ARG A 89 0.64 6.25 15.71
CA ARG A 89 2.09 6.14 15.57
C ARG A 89 2.62 6.91 14.37
N TYR A 90 1.99 6.79 13.20
CA TYR A 90 2.43 7.51 12.00
C TYR A 90 2.30 9.03 12.14
N ARG A 91 1.22 9.50 12.77
CA ARG A 91 1.06 10.94 13.07
C ARG A 91 2.13 11.45 14.03
N GLN A 92 2.48 10.68 15.06
CA GLN A 92 3.56 11.03 15.99
C GLN A 92 4.92 11.12 15.30
N LEU A 93 5.15 10.29 14.28
CA LEU A 93 6.35 10.32 13.44
C LEU A 93 6.32 11.44 12.37
N GLY A 94 5.30 12.29 12.35
CA GLY A 94 5.14 13.35 11.34
C GLY A 94 4.91 12.82 9.93
N ALA A 95 4.38 11.60 9.79
CA ALA A 95 4.24 10.95 8.49
C ALA A 95 3.26 11.68 7.57
N ARG A 96 3.58 11.72 6.27
CA ARG A 96 2.67 12.15 5.22
C ARG A 96 1.77 10.98 4.81
N ILE A 97 0.48 11.10 5.08
CA ILE A 97 -0.51 10.08 4.70
C ILE A 97 -1.02 10.41 3.29
N ILE A 98 -0.82 9.49 2.36
CA ILE A 98 -1.23 9.63 0.96
C ILE A 98 -2.24 8.54 0.64
N THR A 99 -3.46 8.93 0.31
CA THR A 99 -4.51 8.01 -0.12
C THR A 99 -4.53 7.95 -1.64
N VAL A 100 -4.24 6.77 -2.20
CA VAL A 100 -4.41 6.50 -3.63
C VAL A 100 -5.74 5.78 -3.82
N ASP A 101 -6.71 6.45 -4.44
CA ASP A 101 -8.04 5.89 -4.69
C ASP A 101 -8.60 6.42 -6.03
N PRO A 102 -8.65 5.60 -7.10
CA PRO A 102 -9.23 5.99 -8.38
C PRO A 102 -10.77 5.86 -8.41
N GLY A 103 -11.41 5.48 -7.29
CA GLY A 103 -12.85 5.29 -7.18
C GLY A 103 -13.29 3.83 -7.21
N GLU A 104 -14.44 3.57 -6.57
CA GLU A 104 -14.94 2.21 -6.30
C GLU A 104 -15.19 1.39 -7.57
N ALA A 105 -15.73 2.01 -8.61
CA ALA A 105 -15.99 1.34 -9.89
C ALA A 105 -14.69 0.81 -10.53
N VAL A 106 -13.69 1.69 -10.68
CA VAL A 106 -12.38 1.35 -11.26
C VAL A 106 -11.67 0.27 -10.45
N VAL A 107 -11.71 0.37 -9.12
CA VAL A 107 -11.09 -0.62 -8.24
C VAL A 107 -11.77 -1.98 -8.36
N ARG A 108 -13.11 -2.01 -8.37
CA ARG A 108 -13.87 -3.26 -8.51
C ARG A 108 -13.62 -3.93 -9.86
N GLU A 109 -13.56 -3.16 -10.94
CA GLU A 109 -13.20 -3.66 -12.27
C GLU A 109 -11.80 -4.30 -12.27
N ARG A 110 -10.79 -3.59 -11.75
CA ARG A 110 -9.42 -4.11 -11.66
C ARG A 110 -9.33 -5.38 -10.80
N VAL A 111 -10.04 -5.43 -9.68
CA VAL A 111 -10.08 -6.61 -8.80
C VAL A 111 -10.79 -7.79 -9.44
N ALA A 112 -11.84 -7.57 -10.22
CA ALA A 112 -12.51 -8.62 -10.97
C ALA A 112 -11.55 -9.28 -11.98
N ALA A 113 -10.72 -8.49 -12.67
CA ALA A 113 -9.70 -9.00 -13.60
C ALA A 113 -8.64 -9.89 -12.92
N MET A 114 -8.29 -9.62 -11.66
CA MET A 114 -7.35 -10.44 -10.87
C MET A 114 -7.93 -11.77 -10.36
N ARG A 115 -9.25 -11.99 -10.49
CA ARG A 115 -9.94 -13.24 -10.06
C ARG A 115 -9.71 -13.63 -8.59
N SER A 116 -9.45 -12.68 -7.69
CA SER A 116 -9.21 -12.95 -6.27
C SER A 116 -10.41 -12.58 -5.38
N SER A 117 -11.09 -13.60 -4.84
CA SER A 117 -12.24 -13.40 -3.93
C SER A 117 -11.86 -12.74 -2.60
N ALA A 118 -10.64 -12.97 -2.12
CA ALA A 118 -10.11 -12.34 -0.91
C ALA A 118 -10.00 -10.81 -1.07
N MET A 119 -9.57 -10.33 -2.25
CA MET A 119 -9.43 -8.90 -2.53
C MET A 119 -10.79 -8.18 -2.53
N ASN A 120 -11.87 -8.81 -3.02
CA ASN A 120 -13.22 -8.23 -3.00
C ASN A 120 -13.72 -7.90 -1.60
N ARG A 121 -13.38 -8.72 -0.59
CA ARG A 121 -13.72 -8.43 0.81
C ARG A 121 -12.99 -7.21 1.34
N VAL A 122 -11.71 -7.06 0.98
CA VAL A 122 -10.90 -5.90 1.39
C VAL A 122 -11.39 -4.62 0.71
N VAL A 123 -11.71 -4.66 -0.58
CA VAL A 123 -12.32 -3.52 -1.31
C VAL A 123 -13.63 -3.09 -0.66
N THR A 124 -14.53 -4.04 -0.40
CA THR A 124 -15.82 -3.75 0.24
C THR A 124 -15.63 -3.12 1.62
N ARG A 125 -14.68 -3.64 2.41
CA ARG A 125 -14.34 -3.06 3.72
C ARG A 125 -13.78 -1.65 3.59
N TRP A 126 -12.88 -1.40 2.64
CA TRP A 126 -12.29 -0.09 2.40
C TRP A 126 -13.38 0.96 2.13
N TYR A 127 -14.21 0.75 1.11
CA TYR A 127 -15.22 1.73 0.74
C TYR A 127 -16.32 1.88 1.81
N ARG A 128 -16.65 0.83 2.55
CA ARG A 128 -17.55 0.97 3.70
C ARG A 128 -16.98 1.91 4.76
N GLN A 129 -15.69 1.81 5.06
CA GLN A 129 -15.03 2.65 6.06
C GLN A 129 -14.79 4.09 5.59
N HIS A 130 -14.70 4.33 4.28
CA HIS A 130 -14.34 5.64 3.70
C HIS A 130 -15.53 6.37 3.03
N ARG A 131 -16.73 5.78 3.00
CA ARG A 131 -17.95 6.45 2.51
C ARG A 131 -18.38 7.64 3.37
N SER A 132 -17.89 7.76 4.60
CA SER A 132 -18.21 8.87 5.52
C SER A 132 -17.30 10.10 5.38
N THR A 133 -16.30 10.08 4.49
CA THR A 133 -15.27 11.13 4.41
C THR A 133 -14.96 11.66 3.01
N ALA A 134 -15.75 11.38 1.98
CA ALA A 134 -15.45 11.85 0.63
C ALA A 134 -15.72 13.36 0.45
N PRO A 135 -14.72 14.22 0.17
CA PRO A 135 -14.94 15.41 -0.63
C PRO A 135 -15.12 14.99 -2.09
N ALA A 136 -15.90 15.77 -2.84
CA ALA A 136 -16.14 15.55 -4.26
C ALA A 136 -14.82 15.39 -5.05
N SER A 137 -14.74 14.34 -5.86
CA SER A 137 -13.61 13.98 -6.70
C SER A 137 -13.15 15.13 -7.60
N VAL A 138 -11.87 15.52 -7.50
CA VAL A 138 -11.21 16.26 -8.58
C VAL A 138 -10.88 15.25 -9.66
N ALA A 139 -11.62 15.30 -10.77
CA ALA A 139 -11.33 14.52 -11.96
C ALA A 139 -9.93 14.91 -12.47
N GLN A 140 -8.99 13.97 -12.43
CA GLN A 140 -7.68 14.14 -13.04
C GLN A 140 -7.87 14.02 -14.56
N ALA A 141 -7.91 15.17 -15.23
CA ALA A 141 -7.96 15.23 -16.69
C ALA A 141 -6.73 14.51 -17.27
N SER A 142 -6.99 13.44 -18.02
CA SER A 142 -6.01 12.80 -18.89
C SER A 142 -5.54 13.82 -19.92
N ARG A 143 -4.24 14.17 -19.90
CA ARG A 143 -3.61 14.92 -20.99
C ARG A 143 -3.39 13.94 -22.14
N GLU A 144 -4.04 14.21 -23.27
CA GLU A 144 -3.73 13.63 -24.57
C GLU A 144 -2.34 14.11 -25.02
N TRP A 145 -1.58 13.21 -25.64
CA TRP A 145 -0.29 13.45 -26.28
C TRP A 145 -0.42 13.20 -27.77
#